data_AF-A0A0F8YTU6-F1
#
_entry.id   AF-A0A0F8YTU6-F1
#
_cell.length_a   1.000
_cell.length_b   1.000
_cell.length_c   1.000
_cell.angle_alpha   90.00
_cell.angle_beta   90.00
_cell.angle_gamma   90.00
#
_symmetry.space_group_name_H-M   'P 1'
#
loop_
_entity.id
_entity.type
_entity.pdbx_description
1 polymer ?
#
loop_
_entity_poly.entity_id
_entity_poly.type
_entity_poly.pdbx_seq_one_letter_code
_entity_poly.pdbx_strand_id
1 'polypeptide(L)'
;MNEWRCQLKLKNVQISIADVEQVFEEALLRSCSGSGTDGKTTDIGWAYFTEDEARAVEREVVATCLQLQWDFDTQIYYTATS
;
A
#
# COMPACT_ATOMS: atom_id res chain seq x y z
N MET A 1 -16.76 -9.08 10.52
CA MET A 1 -16.74 -8.85 9.05
C MET A 1 -15.40 -9.38 8.54
N ASN A 2 -15.30 -9.79 7.29
CA ASN A 2 -14.03 -10.28 6.72
C ASN A 2 -13.19 -9.06 6.32
N GLU A 3 -11.95 -8.94 6.78
CA GLU A 3 -11.07 -7.83 6.39
C GLU A 3 -9.93 -8.31 5.53
N TRP A 4 -9.82 -7.73 4.35
CA TRP A 4 -8.64 -7.86 3.52
C TRP A 4 -7.79 -6.60 3.65
N ARG A 5 -6.50 -6.81 3.86
CA ARG A 5 -5.49 -5.75 3.91
C ARG A 5 -4.49 -5.99 2.80
N CYS A 6 -4.20 -4.95 2.04
CA CYS A 6 -3.00 -4.89 1.22
C CYS A 6 -1.88 -4.32 2.09
N GLN A 7 -0.63 -4.73 1.89
CA GLN A 7 0.54 -4.06 2.44
C GLN A 7 1.49 -3.79 1.29
N LEU A 8 2.01 -2.56 1.25
CA LEU A 8 3.05 -2.15 0.32
C LEU A 8 4.25 -1.69 1.14
N LYS A 9 5.39 -2.29 0.84
CA LYS A 9 6.66 -1.98 1.48
C LYS A 9 7.61 -1.45 0.43
N LEU A 10 7.81 -0.14 0.40
CA LEU A 10 8.79 0.49 -0.48
C LEU A 10 10.20 0.29 0.11
N LYS A 11 11.16 -0.09 -0.73
CA LYS A 11 12.56 -0.34 -0.36
C LYS A 11 13.47 0.68 -1.02
N ASN A 12 14.51 1.10 -0.31
CA ASN A 12 15.55 1.98 -0.86
C ASN A 12 15.00 3.31 -1.43
N VAL A 13 13.79 3.72 -1.03
CA VAL A 13 13.18 4.97 -1.49
C VAL A 13 13.40 6.04 -0.43
N GLN A 14 13.92 7.20 -0.83
CA GLN A 14 13.99 8.41 0.01
C GLN A 14 12.80 9.32 -0.28
N ILE A 15 11.58 8.81 -0.12
CA ILE A 15 10.35 9.58 -0.32
C ILE A 15 9.59 9.65 1.01
N SER A 16 8.96 10.79 1.28
CA SER A 16 8.23 10.98 2.53
C SER A 16 6.89 10.22 2.49
N ILE A 17 6.36 9.86 3.65
CA ILE A 17 5.02 9.23 3.74
C ILE A 17 3.95 10.10 3.06
N ALA A 18 4.04 11.43 3.19
CA ALA A 18 3.10 12.35 2.55
C ALA A 18 3.16 12.31 1.02
N ASP A 19 4.36 12.19 0.42
CA ASP A 19 4.50 12.09 -1.03
C ASP A 19 3.95 10.76 -1.56
N VAL A 20 4.17 9.68 -0.81
CA VAL A 20 3.58 8.38 -1.08
C VAL A 20 2.06 8.45 -1.03
N GLU A 21 1.52 9.01 0.06
CA GLU A 21 0.08 9.20 0.24
C GLU A 21 -0.51 10.00 -0.92
N GLN A 22 0.16 11.06 -1.38
CA GLN A 22 -0.30 11.86 -2.51
C GLN A 22 -0.34 11.07 -3.83
N VAL A 23 0.72 10.30 -4.14
CA VAL A 23 0.77 9.45 -5.35
C VAL A 23 -0.36 8.41 -5.35
N PHE A 24 -0.69 7.87 -4.17
CA PHE A 24 -1.70 6.84 -4.03
C PHE A 24 -3.12 7.38 -3.79
N GLU A 25 -3.27 8.60 -3.27
CA GLU A 25 -4.55 9.30 -3.18
C GLU A 25 -5.15 9.54 -4.57
N GLU A 26 -4.30 9.77 -5.57
CA GLU A 26 -4.69 9.80 -6.99
C GLU A 26 -5.03 8.40 -7.53
N ALA A 27 -4.39 7.34 -7.02
CA ALA A 27 -4.58 5.94 -7.41
C ALA A 27 -5.63 5.19 -6.56
N LEU A 28 -6.73 5.86 -6.17
CA LEU A 28 -7.90 5.29 -5.45
C LEU A 28 -7.72 4.98 -3.94
N LEU A 29 -6.67 5.46 -3.29
CA LEU A 29 -6.32 5.03 -1.93
C LEU A 29 -6.53 6.10 -0.85
N ARG A 30 -7.75 6.63 -0.78
CA ARG A 30 -8.19 7.62 0.22
C ARG A 30 -8.13 7.16 1.68
N SER A 31 -7.70 5.94 1.94
CA SER A 31 -7.76 5.29 3.25
C SER A 31 -6.46 4.59 3.63
N CYS A 32 -5.36 4.86 2.92
CA CYS A 32 -4.04 4.47 3.37
C CYS A 32 -3.59 5.36 4.52
N SER A 33 -3.14 4.74 5.60
CA SER A 33 -2.46 5.42 6.70
C SER A 33 -1.05 4.85 6.78
N GLY A 34 -0.03 5.64 6.44
CA GLY A 34 1.36 5.20 6.55
C GLY A 34 1.70 4.76 7.98
N SER A 35 2.20 3.55 8.17
CA SER A 35 2.57 3.02 9.48
C SER A 35 4.07 2.85 9.58
N GLY A 36 4.78 3.98 9.65
CA GLY A 36 6.17 4.04 10.05
C GLY A 36 7.20 3.80 8.95
N THR A 37 8.40 4.33 9.21
CA THR A 37 9.60 4.16 8.39
C THR A 37 10.67 3.53 9.28
N ASP A 38 11.29 2.42 8.90
CA ASP A 38 12.43 1.85 9.64
C ASP A 38 13.80 2.35 9.13
N GLY A 39 13.77 3.41 8.30
CA GLY A 39 14.95 4.03 7.68
C GLY A 39 15.47 3.31 6.44
N LYS A 40 14.94 2.12 6.12
CA LYS A 40 15.23 1.38 4.87
C LYS A 40 13.98 1.08 4.06
N THR A 41 12.86 1.02 4.75
CA THR A 41 11.56 0.72 4.18
C THR A 41 10.49 1.62 4.75
N THR A 42 9.52 1.96 3.90
CA THR A 42 8.32 2.71 4.27
C THR A 42 7.14 1.75 4.17
N ASP A 43 6.53 1.46 5.32
CA ASP A 43 5.32 0.66 5.41
C ASP A 43 4.12 1.58 5.18
N ILE A 44 3.40 1.34 4.09
CA ILE A 44 2.14 2.01 3.83
C ILE A 44 1.07 1.09 4.43
N GLY A 45 0.28 1.58 5.38
CA GLY A 45 -0.84 0.84 5.96
C GLY A 45 -2.10 1.07 5.14
N TRP A 46 -2.94 0.04 5.00
CA TRP A 46 -4.07 0.05 4.09
C TRP A 46 -5.39 -0.27 4.79
N ALA A 47 -6.46 0.14 4.13
CA ALA A 47 -7.82 0.12 4.64
C ALA A 47 -8.50 -1.26 4.55
N TYR A 48 -9.72 -1.29 5.08
CA TYR A 48 -10.61 -2.43 5.00
C TYR A 48 -11.20 -2.54 3.59
N PHE A 49 -10.84 -3.61 2.89
CA PHE A 49 -11.38 -3.94 1.57
C PHE A 49 -12.12 -5.28 1.61
N THR A 50 -13.00 -5.49 0.62
CA THR A 50 -13.37 -6.83 0.17
C THR A 50 -12.18 -7.49 -0.56
N GLU A 51 -12.23 -8.81 -0.81
CA GLU A 51 -11.14 -9.51 -1.50
C GLU A 51 -10.89 -8.96 -2.91
N ASP A 52 -11.96 -8.73 -3.67
CA ASP A 52 -11.88 -8.24 -5.04
C ASP A 52 -11.31 -6.82 -5.10
N GLU A 53 -11.69 -5.96 -4.15
CA GLU A 53 -11.14 -4.61 -3.99
C GLU A 53 -9.66 -4.64 -3.61
N ALA A 54 -9.25 -5.51 -2.67
CA ALA A 54 -7.84 -5.65 -2.30
C ALA A 54 -6.96 -6.10 -3.47
N ARG A 55 -7.46 -7.00 -4.33
CA ARG A 55 -6.76 -7.45 -5.54
C ARG A 55 -6.71 -6.38 -6.64
N ALA A 56 -7.78 -5.60 -6.80
CA ALA A 56 -7.80 -4.48 -7.73
C ALA A 56 -6.76 -3.43 -7.33
N VAL A 57 -6.74 -3.08 -6.05
CA VAL A 57 -5.76 -2.19 -5.43
C VAL A 57 -4.33 -2.69 -5.63
N GLU A 58 -4.05 -3.96 -5.31
CA GLU A 58 -2.70 -4.53 -5.48
C GLU A 58 -2.19 -4.35 -6.92
N ARG A 59 -3.03 -4.62 -7.93
CA ARG A 59 -2.65 -4.47 -9.33
C ARG A 59 -2.29 -3.03 -9.70
N GLU A 60 -3.08 -2.06 -9.25
CA GLU A 60 -2.83 -0.63 -9.55
C GLU A 60 -1.58 -0.12 -8.84
N VAL A 61 -1.38 -0.55 -7.60
CA VAL A 61 -0.20 -0.20 -6.81
C VAL A 61 1.07 -0.76 -7.45
N VAL A 62 1.06 -2.05 -7.82
CA VAL A 62 2.16 -2.72 -8.54
C VAL A 62 2.47 -1.96 -9.83
N ALA A 63 1.45 -1.64 -10.64
CA ALA A 63 1.65 -0.93 -11.89
C ALA A 63 2.27 0.47 -11.67
N THR A 64 1.79 1.20 -10.67
CA THR A 64 2.28 2.54 -10.31
C THR A 64 3.74 2.48 -9.84
N CYS A 65 4.08 1.57 -8.93
CA CYS A 65 5.45 1.40 -8.45
C CYS A 65 6.42 1.02 -9.57
N LEU A 66 6.01 0.13 -10.49
CA LEU A 66 6.83 -0.22 -11.66
C LEU A 66 7.03 0.97 -12.60
N GLN A 67 5.99 1.78 -12.85
CA GLN A 67 6.09 2.99 -13.66
C GLN A 67 7.09 4.00 -13.05
N LEU A 68 7.09 4.12 -11.72
CA LEU A 68 7.99 5.00 -10.98
C LEU A 68 9.39 4.40 -10.72
N GLN A 69 9.61 3.15 -11.16
CA GLN A 69 10.84 2.38 -10.93
C GLN A 69 11.20 2.27 -9.43
N TRP A 70 10.18 2.20 -8.58
CA TRP A 70 10.38 1.97 -7.16
C TRP A 70 10.67 0.49 -6.91
N ASP A 71 11.57 0.22 -5.97
CA ASP A 71 11.79 -1.12 -5.42
C ASP A 71 10.76 -1.35 -4.32
N PHE A 72 9.99 -2.43 -4.38
CA PHE A 72 8.88 -2.67 -3.47
C PHE A 72 8.57 -4.15 -3.26
N ASP A 73 7.96 -4.46 -2.12
CA ASP A 73 7.20 -5.69 -1.90
C ASP A 73 5.72 -5.35 -1.72
N THR A 74 4.83 -6.19 -2.25
CA THR A 74 3.39 -6.13 -1.96
C THR A 74 2.90 -7.45 -1.38
N GLN A 75 1.97 -7.39 -0.44
CA GLN A 75 1.37 -8.57 0.17
C GLN A 75 -0.11 -8.30 0.49
N ILE A 76 -1.01 -9.11 -0.05
CA ILE A 76 -2.40 -9.19 0.40
C ILE A 76 -2.52 -10.22 1.51
N TYR A 77 -3.11 -9.86 2.64
CA TYR A 77 -3.44 -10.81 3.69
C TYR A 77 -4.83 -10.57 4.27
N TYR A 78 -5.40 -11.67 4.73
CA TYR A 78 -6.70 -11.71 5.38
C TYR A 78 -6.53 -11.60 6.89
N THR A 79 -7.20 -10.63 7.50
CA THR A 79 -7.36 -10.56 8.95
C THR A 79 -8.83 -10.74 9.29
N ALA A 80 -9.17 -11.81 10.00
CA ALA A 80 -10.49 -11.88 10.61
C ALA A 80 -10.54 -10.89 11.77
N THR A 81 -11.35 -9.83 11.71
CA THR A 81 -11.72 -9.09 12.92
C THR A 81 -12.80 -9.85 13.66
N SER A 82 -12.52 -10.11 14.94
CA SER A 82 -13.49 -10.59 15.93
C SER A 82 -14.56 -9.55 16.20
#